data_AF-A0A7V9GAM9-F1
#
_entry.id   AF-A0A7V9GAM9-F1
#
_cell.length_a   1.000
_cell.length_b   1.000
_cell.length_c   1.000
_cell.angle_alpha   90.00
_cell.angle_beta   90.00
_cell.angle_gamma   90.00
#
_symmetry.space_group_name_H-M   'P 1'
#
loop_
_entity.id
_entity.type
_entity.pdbx_description
1 polymer ?
#
loop_
_entity_poly.entity_id
_entity_poly.type
_entity_poly.pdbx_seq_one_letter_code
_entity_poly.pdbx_strand_id
1 'polypeptide(L)'
;MKIYFLIVFVVFIVGQSQGQCDKDKMQNTNKPAASSTMPNQGKETPKFDRLPDGIKPDTKIRKDTENDKGEVVTFEVITAEQRLNELKAGYEGEKLVDSKGREIKFFEPLCRGVSQGFEEDEKARKEKEKELAELEKKYTVIVLYCDPQKVM
;
A
#
# COMPACT_ATOMS: atom_id res chain seq x y z
N MET A 1 -15.94 -51.57 -40.27
CA MET A 1 -17.08 -50.72 -40.65
C MET A 1 -16.57 -49.61 -41.55
N LYS A 2 -17.22 -49.41 -42.69
CA LYS A 2 -16.98 -48.29 -43.63
C LYS A 2 -17.56 -47.01 -43.03
N ILE A 3 -16.89 -45.87 -43.23
CA ILE A 3 -17.42 -44.67 -43.93
C ILE A 3 -16.26 -43.67 -44.04
N TYR A 4 -15.82 -43.46 -45.29
CA TYR A 4 -15.10 -42.28 -45.73
C TYR A 4 -16.13 -41.16 -45.96
N PHE A 5 -15.82 -39.90 -45.67
CA PHE A 5 -16.20 -38.80 -46.57
C PHE A 5 -15.32 -37.56 -46.36
N LEU A 6 -14.58 -37.25 -47.42
CA LEU A 6 -13.91 -36.01 -47.76
C LEU A 6 -14.93 -34.93 -48.14
N ILE A 7 -14.82 -33.71 -47.59
CA ILE A 7 -15.25 -32.42 -48.18
C ILE A 7 -14.30 -31.34 -47.58
N VAL A 8 -13.22 -30.88 -48.24
CA VAL A 8 -13.14 -29.80 -49.26
C VAL A 8 -13.66 -28.46 -48.70
N PHE A 9 -12.79 -27.60 -48.14
CA PHE A 9 -12.14 -26.42 -48.77
C PHE A 9 -12.98 -25.13 -48.82
N VAL A 10 -12.30 -23.99 -48.54
CA VAL A 10 -12.68 -22.57 -48.78
C VAL A 10 -13.67 -22.03 -47.73
N VAL A 11 -13.35 -21.00 -46.92
CA VAL A 11 -13.36 -19.58 -47.32
C VAL A 11 -12.34 -18.74 -46.51
N PHE A 12 -11.49 -18.10 -47.29
CA PHE A 12 -10.67 -16.91 -47.04
C PHE A 12 -11.55 -15.72 -46.60
N ILE A 13 -11.11 -14.88 -45.66
CA ILE A 13 -10.96 -13.42 -45.85
C ILE A 13 -10.63 -12.74 -44.51
N VAL A 14 -9.51 -12.05 -44.57
CA VAL A 14 -8.96 -11.03 -43.68
C VAL A 14 -10.02 -9.98 -43.35
N GLY A 15 -10.29 -9.78 -42.06
CA GLY A 15 -11.03 -8.63 -41.54
C GLY A 15 -10.10 -7.75 -40.70
N GLN A 16 -9.44 -6.79 -41.34
CA GLN A 16 -8.87 -5.65 -40.63
C GLN A 16 -10.03 -4.84 -40.03
N SER A 17 -10.01 -4.61 -38.72
CA SER A 17 -10.76 -3.52 -38.11
C SER A 17 -9.73 -2.47 -37.66
N GLN A 18 -9.46 -1.54 -38.56
CA GLN A 18 -8.89 -0.24 -38.21
C GLN A 18 -9.96 0.54 -37.45
N GLY A 19 -9.80 0.68 -36.14
CA GLY A 19 -10.55 1.66 -35.36
C GLY A 19 -10.00 3.06 -35.66
N GLN A 20 -10.73 3.83 -36.48
CA GLN A 20 -10.55 5.27 -36.61
C GLN A 20 -10.67 5.93 -35.24
N CYS A 21 -9.58 6.55 -34.78
CA CYS A 21 -9.64 7.54 -33.70
C CYS A 21 -9.91 8.90 -34.33
N ASP A 22 -11.19 9.25 -34.49
CA ASP A 22 -11.61 10.61 -34.81
C ASP A 22 -11.38 11.51 -33.59
N LYS A 23 -10.31 12.30 -33.66
CA LYS A 23 -10.06 13.44 -32.77
C LYS A 23 -10.89 14.61 -33.29
N ASP A 24 -12.15 14.71 -32.89
CA ASP A 24 -12.85 16.00 -32.83
C ASP A 24 -14.17 15.86 -32.08
N LYS A 25 -14.12 16.15 -30.77
CA LYS A 25 -15.18 16.84 -30.01
C LYS A 25 -14.74 16.98 -28.55
N MET A 26 -13.94 18.01 -28.28
CA MET A 26 -13.94 18.63 -26.97
C MET A 26 -15.24 19.45 -26.86
N GLN A 27 -16.21 18.96 -26.08
CA GLN A 27 -17.28 19.80 -25.56
C GLN A 27 -17.38 19.60 -24.05
N ASN A 28 -16.83 20.59 -23.34
CA ASN A 28 -17.03 20.82 -21.92
C ASN A 28 -18.52 21.08 -21.67
N THR A 29 -19.18 20.13 -21.02
CA THR A 29 -20.52 20.34 -20.46
C THR A 29 -20.41 20.30 -18.95
N ASN A 30 -20.26 21.49 -18.35
CA ASN A 30 -20.61 21.71 -16.96
C ASN A 30 -22.12 21.43 -16.79
N LYS A 31 -22.44 20.19 -16.45
CA LYS A 31 -23.76 19.77 -15.97
C LYS A 31 -23.65 19.60 -14.46
N PRO A 32 -24.36 20.39 -13.63
CA PRO A 32 -24.46 20.07 -12.21
C PRO A 32 -25.35 18.83 -12.10
N ALA A 33 -24.71 17.66 -12.02
CA ALA A 33 -25.40 16.42 -11.72
C ALA A 33 -25.80 16.47 -10.23
N ALA A 34 -27.11 16.49 -10.05
CA ALA A 34 -27.82 16.23 -8.82
C ALA A 34 -27.10 15.25 -7.88
N SER A 35 -26.96 15.70 -6.63
CA SER A 35 -27.07 14.92 -5.39
C SER A 35 -27.20 13.41 -5.59
N SER A 36 -26.07 12.72 -5.73
CA SER A 36 -26.00 11.31 -5.35
C SER A 36 -25.78 11.27 -3.84
N THR A 37 -26.89 11.10 -3.12
CA THR A 37 -26.90 10.54 -1.78
C THR A 37 -26.01 9.31 -1.78
N MET A 38 -24.81 9.40 -1.18
CA MET A 38 -24.02 8.20 -0.90
C MET A 38 -24.86 7.33 0.04
N PRO A 39 -24.93 6.02 -0.22
CA PRO A 39 -25.72 5.12 0.61
C PRO A 39 -25.19 5.20 2.04
N ASN A 40 -26.14 5.28 2.96
CA ASN A 40 -25.98 5.20 4.40
C ASN A 40 -25.02 4.05 4.73
N GLN A 41 -23.73 4.36 4.92
CA GLN A 41 -22.76 3.40 5.43
C GLN A 41 -23.14 3.21 6.90
N GLY A 42 -23.84 2.09 7.15
CA GLY A 42 -24.01 1.56 8.48
C GLY A 42 -22.66 1.59 9.19
N LYS A 43 -22.69 1.96 10.46
CA LYS A 43 -21.54 2.07 11.36
C LYS A 43 -20.85 0.70 11.47
N GLU A 44 -20.06 0.34 10.47
CA GLU A 44 -19.13 -0.79 10.52
C GLU A 44 -18.12 -0.45 11.60
N THR A 45 -18.03 -1.28 12.64
CA THR A 45 -16.95 -1.18 13.61
C THR A 45 -15.63 -1.35 12.85
N PRO A 46 -14.72 -0.36 12.89
CA PRO A 46 -13.48 -0.45 12.13
C PRO A 46 -12.69 -1.67 12.62
N LYS A 47 -12.25 -2.52 11.68
CA LYS A 47 -11.54 -3.78 11.93
C LYS A 47 -10.31 -3.65 12.85
N PHE A 48 -9.76 -2.45 12.96
CA PHE A 48 -8.59 -2.11 13.77
C PHE A 48 -8.94 -0.99 14.77
N ASP A 49 -9.85 -1.30 15.69
CA ASP A 49 -10.36 -0.38 16.73
C ASP A 49 -9.46 -0.25 17.97
N ARG A 50 -8.52 -1.17 18.15
CA ARG A 50 -7.58 -1.24 19.29
C ARG A 50 -6.14 -0.98 18.86
N LEU A 51 -5.92 -0.01 18.00
CA LEU A 51 -4.57 0.42 17.64
C LEU A 51 -3.93 1.20 18.80
N PRO A 52 -2.59 1.18 18.93
CA PRO A 52 -1.90 1.99 19.94
C PRO A 52 -2.24 3.48 19.81
N ASP A 53 -2.12 4.20 20.94
CA ASP A 53 -2.36 5.64 20.96
C ASP A 53 -1.58 6.38 19.88
N GLY A 54 -2.26 7.32 19.20
CA GLY A 54 -1.68 8.09 18.09
C GLY A 54 -1.68 7.37 16.74
N ILE A 55 -2.02 6.08 16.68
CA ILE A 55 -2.15 5.33 15.42
C ILE A 55 -3.63 5.17 15.04
N LYS A 56 -3.96 5.62 13.84
CA LYS A 56 -5.30 5.50 13.25
C LYS A 56 -5.22 4.68 11.95
N PRO A 57 -6.34 4.13 11.47
CA PRO A 57 -6.40 3.42 10.19
C PRO A 57 -5.80 4.21 9.00
N ASP A 58 -5.95 5.54 9.01
CA ASP A 58 -5.46 6.47 8.00
C ASP A 58 -4.03 6.99 8.26
N THR A 59 -3.38 6.59 9.35
CA THR A 59 -1.99 6.97 9.65
C THR A 59 -1.09 6.52 8.50
N LYS A 60 -0.28 7.46 7.98
CA LYS A 60 0.68 7.20 6.91
C LYS A 60 1.86 6.38 7.43
N ILE A 61 2.24 5.37 6.69
CA ILE A 61 3.35 4.47 7.00
C ILE A 61 4.24 4.30 5.78
N ARG A 62 5.52 4.00 6.03
CA ARG A 62 6.51 3.71 5.01
C ARG A 62 6.55 2.20 4.78
N LYS A 63 6.40 1.77 3.53
CA LYS A 63 6.57 0.38 3.11
C LYS A 63 7.75 0.29 2.17
N ASP A 64 8.79 -0.38 2.64
CA ASP A 64 10.01 -0.58 1.87
C ASP A 64 9.86 -1.80 0.96
N THR A 65 10.37 -1.66 -0.26
CA THR A 65 10.55 -2.76 -1.21
C THR A 65 12.03 -3.09 -1.24
N GLU A 66 12.35 -4.32 -0.87
CA GLU A 66 13.72 -4.83 -0.87
C GLU A 66 14.01 -5.63 -2.14
N ASN A 67 15.27 -5.63 -2.57
CA ASN A 67 15.76 -6.55 -3.60
C ASN A 67 16.11 -7.92 -2.99
N ASP A 68 16.56 -8.86 -3.82
CA ASP A 68 16.95 -10.21 -3.39
C ASP A 68 18.13 -10.24 -2.38
N LYS A 69 18.84 -9.11 -2.20
CA LYS A 69 19.93 -8.95 -1.23
C LYS A 69 19.47 -8.33 0.09
N GLY A 70 18.18 -8.01 0.23
CA GLY A 70 17.63 -7.31 1.39
C GLY A 70 17.95 -5.81 1.42
N GLU A 71 18.37 -5.24 0.29
CA GLU A 71 18.61 -3.79 0.19
C GLU A 71 17.32 -3.10 -0.23
N VAL A 72 16.94 -2.04 0.49
CA VAL A 72 15.77 -1.21 0.14
C VAL A 72 16.03 -0.50 -1.18
N VAL A 73 15.26 -0.83 -2.22
CA VAL A 73 15.39 -0.26 -3.57
C VAL A 73 14.43 0.91 -3.77
N THR A 74 13.22 0.78 -3.24
CA THR A 74 12.17 1.79 -3.31
C THR A 74 11.33 1.75 -2.04
N PHE A 75 10.56 2.81 -1.79
CA PHE A 75 9.55 2.82 -0.76
C PHE A 75 8.26 3.44 -1.30
N GLU A 76 7.14 3.04 -0.72
CA GLU A 76 5.84 3.67 -0.94
C GLU A 76 5.22 4.13 0.38
N VAL A 77 4.33 5.11 0.30
CA VAL A 77 3.56 5.60 1.45
C VAL A 77 2.14 5.07 1.34
N ILE A 78 1.75 4.25 2.30
CA ILE A 78 0.41 3.65 2.39
C ILE A 78 -0.20 3.95 3.76
N THR A 79 -1.46 3.58 3.97
CA THR A 79 -2.10 3.73 5.28
C THR A 79 -1.85 2.52 6.17
N ALA A 80 -1.92 2.72 7.50
CA ALA A 80 -1.82 1.65 8.47
C ALA A 80 -2.85 0.54 8.18
N GLU A 81 -4.09 0.89 7.84
CA GLU A 81 -5.13 -0.07 7.48
C GLU A 81 -4.74 -0.93 6.26
N GLN A 82 -4.22 -0.31 5.20
CA GLN A 82 -3.78 -1.04 4.00
C GLN A 82 -2.72 -2.08 4.36
N ARG A 83 -1.70 -1.69 5.13
CA ARG A 83 -0.63 -2.61 5.53
C ARG A 83 -1.09 -3.69 6.48
N LEU A 84 -1.95 -3.36 7.44
CA LEU A 84 -2.51 -4.35 8.35
C LEU A 84 -3.35 -5.38 7.58
N ASN A 85 -4.10 -4.94 6.56
CA ASN A 85 -4.83 -5.85 5.69
C ASN A 85 -3.89 -6.73 4.84
N GLU A 86 -2.80 -6.19 4.28
CA GLU A 86 -1.76 -6.97 3.57
C GLU A 86 -1.14 -8.06 4.45
N LEU A 87 -0.83 -7.72 5.70
CA LEU A 87 -0.28 -8.64 6.71
C LEU A 87 -1.31 -9.66 7.21
N LYS A 88 -2.59 -9.49 6.82
CA LYS A 88 -3.76 -10.18 7.36
C LYS A 88 -3.79 -10.11 8.88
N ALA A 89 -3.53 -8.92 9.40
CA ALA A 89 -3.43 -8.68 10.82
C ALA A 89 -4.75 -8.96 11.54
N GLY A 90 -4.64 -9.47 12.76
CA GLY A 90 -5.74 -9.74 13.66
C GLY A 90 -5.32 -9.54 15.11
N TYR A 91 -6.25 -9.70 16.04
CA TYR A 91 -5.97 -9.56 17.46
C TYR A 91 -5.97 -10.93 18.14
N GLU A 92 -4.90 -11.23 18.86
CA GLU A 92 -4.80 -12.34 19.79
C GLU A 92 -4.79 -11.78 21.22
N GLY A 93 -5.95 -11.80 21.87
CA GLY A 93 -6.17 -11.06 23.12
C GLY A 93 -6.01 -9.56 22.90
N GLU A 94 -5.03 -8.96 23.57
CA GLU A 94 -4.67 -7.54 23.46
C GLU A 94 -3.56 -7.26 22.42
N LYS A 95 -2.97 -8.31 21.84
CA LYS A 95 -1.86 -8.17 20.90
C LYS A 95 -2.37 -8.11 19.47
N LEU A 96 -1.88 -7.13 18.71
CA LEU A 96 -2.04 -7.10 17.27
C LEU A 96 -0.97 -8.01 16.66
N VAL A 97 -1.37 -9.00 15.87
CA VAL A 97 -0.48 -10.01 15.28
C VAL A 97 -0.68 -10.11 13.76
N ASP A 98 0.35 -10.54 13.04
CA ASP A 98 0.26 -10.83 11.60
C ASP A 98 -0.24 -12.25 11.30
N SER A 99 -0.38 -12.59 10.02
CA SER A 99 -0.77 -13.94 9.57
C SER A 99 0.14 -15.08 10.02
N LYS A 100 1.36 -14.78 10.51
CA LYS A 100 2.34 -15.74 11.00
C LYS A 100 2.33 -15.82 12.53
N GLY A 101 1.43 -15.11 13.20
CA GLY A 101 1.34 -15.03 14.67
C GLY A 101 2.43 -14.18 15.30
N ARG A 102 3.16 -13.36 14.52
CA ARG A 102 4.15 -12.42 15.08
C ARG A 102 3.44 -11.15 15.51
N GLU A 103 3.75 -10.68 16.72
CA GLU A 103 3.23 -9.41 17.22
C GLU A 103 3.72 -8.25 16.35
N ILE A 104 2.78 -7.37 15.99
CA ILE A 104 3.00 -6.19 15.17
C ILE A 104 3.32 -5.00 16.09
N LYS A 105 4.41 -4.30 15.79
CA LYS A 105 4.81 -3.07 16.48
C LYS A 105 4.93 -1.92 15.49
N PHE A 106 4.48 -0.75 15.90
CA PHE A 106 4.70 0.48 15.14
C PHE A 106 6.01 1.11 15.61
N PHE A 107 6.83 1.54 14.67
CA PHE A 107 8.12 2.17 14.94
C PHE A 107 8.14 3.59 14.38
N GLU A 108 8.45 4.55 15.25
CA GLU A 108 8.63 5.94 14.85
C GLU A 108 10.09 6.19 14.48
N PRO A 109 10.40 6.45 13.20
CA PRO A 109 11.76 6.75 12.79
C PRO A 109 12.19 8.12 13.33
N LEU A 110 13.49 8.39 13.28
CA LEU A 110 14.01 9.72 13.62
C LEU A 110 13.43 10.76 12.63
N CYS A 111 12.48 11.56 13.10
CA CYS A 111 11.74 12.53 12.31
C CYS A 111 12.13 13.97 12.62
N ARG A 112 13.36 14.35 12.29
CA ARG A 112 13.83 15.74 12.43
C ARG A 112 14.83 16.08 11.33
N GLY A 113 14.84 17.34 10.89
CA GLY A 113 15.94 17.89 10.11
C GLY A 113 17.24 17.91 10.91
N VAL A 114 18.37 18.13 10.23
CA VAL A 114 19.68 18.26 10.87
C VAL A 114 19.64 19.48 11.78
N SER A 115 19.62 19.28 13.09
CA SER A 115 19.31 20.34 14.06
C SER A 115 20.34 20.46 15.18
N GLN A 116 21.13 19.42 15.43
CA GLN A 116 22.08 19.37 16.55
C GLN A 116 23.54 19.19 16.10
N GLY A 117 23.81 19.40 14.81
CA GLY A 117 25.11 19.16 14.20
C GLY A 117 25.23 17.74 13.66
N PHE A 118 26.05 17.58 12.61
CA PHE A 118 26.11 16.37 11.80
C PHE A 118 26.42 15.10 12.63
N GLU A 119 27.37 15.15 13.55
CA GLU A 119 27.80 13.99 14.33
C GLU A 119 26.73 13.50 15.32
N GLU A 120 26.04 14.41 16.01
CA GLU A 120 24.97 14.05 16.96
C GLU A 120 23.76 13.46 16.23
N ASP A 121 23.39 14.04 15.09
CA ASP A 121 22.30 13.54 14.26
C ASP A 121 22.63 12.18 13.63
N GLU A 122 23.89 11.96 13.20
CA GLU A 122 24.33 10.65 12.70
C GLU A 122 24.31 9.59 13.81
N LYS A 123 24.73 9.94 15.03
CA LYS A 123 24.68 9.04 16.19
C LYS A 123 23.23 8.66 16.51
N ALA A 124 22.33 9.63 16.60
CA ALA A 124 20.91 9.39 16.87
C ALA A 124 20.26 8.53 15.78
N ARG A 125 20.60 8.77 14.50
CA ARG A 125 20.12 7.95 13.38
C ARG A 125 20.57 6.49 13.51
N LYS A 126 21.87 6.25 13.77
CA LYS A 126 22.42 4.90 13.95
C LYS A 126 21.80 4.18 15.14
N GLU A 127 21.54 4.88 16.24
CA GLU A 127 20.88 4.31 17.41
C GLU A 127 19.44 3.87 17.09
N LYS A 128 18.70 4.70 16.33
CA LYS A 128 17.35 4.36 15.86
C LYS A 128 17.33 3.21 14.85
N GLU A 129 18.28 3.16 13.92
CA GLU A 129 18.44 2.03 12.99
C GLU A 129 18.75 0.72 13.74
N LYS A 130 19.58 0.79 14.79
CA LYS A 130 19.87 -0.36 15.64
C LYS A 130 18.64 -0.83 16.41
N GLU A 131 17.86 0.11 16.98
CA GLU A 131 16.60 -0.19 17.65
C GLU A 131 15.62 -0.90 16.71
N LEU A 132 15.46 -0.39 15.49
CA LEU A 132 14.63 -1.00 14.46
C LEU A 132 15.08 -2.43 14.14
N ALA A 133 16.38 -2.63 13.88
CA ALA A 133 16.93 -3.95 13.56
C ALA A 133 16.76 -4.97 14.71
N GLU A 134 16.81 -4.54 15.97
CA GLU A 134 16.54 -5.41 17.11
C GLU A 134 15.05 -5.75 17.25
N LEU A 135 14.16 -4.81 16.92
CA LEU A 135 12.72 -5.06 16.91
C LEU A 135 12.32 -6.03 15.80
N GLU A 136 12.85 -5.87 14.58
CA GLU A 136 12.51 -6.71 13.42
C GLU A 136 12.88 -8.20 13.61
N LYS A 137 13.88 -8.50 14.44
CA LYS A 137 14.23 -9.88 14.82
C LYS A 137 13.11 -10.58 15.58
N LYS A 138 12.30 -9.84 16.35
CA LYS A 138 11.28 -10.39 17.27
C LYS A 138 9.86 -10.12 16.80
N TYR A 139 9.62 -8.95 16.24
CA TYR A 139 8.31 -8.45 15.86
C TYR A 139 8.18 -8.22 14.35
N THR A 140 6.95 -8.14 13.87
CA THR A 140 6.66 -7.56 12.57
C THR A 140 6.56 -6.05 12.74
N VAL A 141 7.52 -5.30 12.22
CA VAL A 141 7.59 -3.85 12.45
C VAL A 141 6.94 -3.09 11.30
N ILE A 142 6.10 -2.10 11.64
CA ILE A 142 5.53 -1.14 10.70
C ILE A 142 6.16 0.21 10.99
N VAL A 143 6.93 0.73 10.02
CA VAL A 143 7.62 2.02 10.15
C VAL A 143 6.66 3.15 9.81
N LEU A 144 6.49 4.11 10.72
CA LEU A 144 5.68 5.29 10.46
C LEU A 144 6.33 6.17 9.40
N TYR A 145 5.51 6.79 8.55
CA TYR A 145 6.03 7.66 7.51
C TYR A 145 6.44 9.01 8.12
N CYS A 146 7.70 9.37 7.90
CA CYS A 146 8.19 10.70 8.21
C CYS A 146 7.92 11.65 7.04
N ASP A 147 7.04 12.62 7.24
CA ASP A 147 6.76 13.63 6.21
C ASP A 147 7.85 14.70 6.20
N PRO A 148 8.72 14.76 5.18
CA PRO A 148 9.81 15.72 5.13
C PRO A 148 9.31 17.17 5.12
N GLN A 149 8.09 17.44 4.63
CA GLN A 149 7.53 18.80 4.60
C GLN A 149 7.13 19.32 5.98
N LYS A 150 6.94 18.43 6.96
CA LYS A 150 6.56 18.81 8.34
C LYS A 150 7.75 19.03 9.27
N VAL A 151 8.95 18.64 8.84
CA VAL A 151 10.18 18.68 9.63
C VAL A 151 11.21 19.68 9.11
N MET A 152 10.85 20.44 8.06
CA MET A 152 11.56 21.62 7.54
C MET A 152 11.01 22.88 8.18
#